data_AF-A0A916FML5-F1
#
_entry.id   AF-A0A916FML5-F1
#
_cell.length_a   1.000
_cell.length_b   1.000
_cell.length_c   1.000
_cell.angle_alpha   90.00
_cell.angle_beta   90.00
_cell.angle_gamma   90.00
#
_symmetry.space_group_name_H-M   'P 1'
#
loop_
_entity.id
_entity.type
_entity.pdbx_description
1 polymer ?
#
loop_
_entity_poly.entity_id
_entity_poly.type
_entity_poly.pdbx_seq_one_letter_code
_entity_poly.pdbx_strand_id
1 'polypeptide(L)'
;MQQFQETGEKVVYQVGTTYDGCAQIQTPHDPDARYSKKRVQEWVGGKVQVTETDDENQPHLITDIAATCSSHTDYTALPEIQARLKEHLCLPSKQYADSGYVSGPNLAHSARQEIDLIGPAFAVISRQSKIPQGITTEQFIIDLVKGHAICPAGHSVQPDFGWTGKVRFRFPDEVCAACALRSRCCTGKWGRTLCVGTTYPLLQAARQRQATEAFKTDYHKHRSGVEGCLSSLVRG
;
A
#
# COMPACT_ATOMS: atom_id res chain seq x y z
N MET A 1 14.98 6.15 -22.10
CA MET A 1 16.20 6.21 -22.95
C MET A 1 15.98 5.23 -24.10
N GLN A 2 15.98 5.68 -25.35
CA GLN A 2 15.78 4.82 -26.51
C GLN A 2 16.91 3.79 -26.60
N GLN A 3 16.60 2.50 -26.79
CA GLN A 3 17.58 1.42 -27.00
C GLN A 3 18.13 1.39 -28.43
N PHE A 4 17.88 2.45 -29.19
CA PHE A 4 18.26 2.55 -30.59
C PHE A 4 18.93 3.89 -30.78
N GLN A 5 20.13 3.85 -31.34
CA GLN A 5 20.85 5.03 -31.79
C GLN A 5 21.01 4.94 -33.31
N GLU A 6 20.58 5.97 -34.02
CA GLU A 6 20.89 6.12 -35.45
C GLU A 6 22.36 6.52 -35.59
N THR A 7 23.11 5.71 -36.35
CA THR A 7 24.52 5.97 -36.66
C THR A 7 24.70 5.88 -38.17
N GLY A 8 24.56 7.02 -38.87
CA GLY A 8 24.50 7.05 -40.33
C GLY A 8 23.21 6.40 -40.85
N GLU A 9 23.30 5.52 -41.86
CA GLU A 9 22.16 4.75 -42.41
C GLU A 9 21.80 3.49 -41.58
N LYS A 10 22.41 3.29 -40.41
CA LYS A 10 22.21 2.08 -39.59
C LYS A 10 21.60 2.42 -38.24
N VAL A 11 20.57 1.67 -37.87
CA VAL A 11 19.99 1.68 -36.53
C VAL A 11 20.75 0.65 -35.68
N VAL A 12 21.43 1.11 -34.63
CA VAL A 12 22.21 0.25 -33.73
C VAL A 12 21.46 0.05 -32.43
N TYR A 13 21.22 -1.22 -32.07
CA TYR A 13 20.65 -1.60 -30.78
C TYR A 13 21.68 -1.40 -29.68
N GLN A 14 21.35 -0.58 -28.69
CA GLN A 14 22.11 -0.43 -27.46
C GLN A 14 21.51 -1.32 -26.38
N VAL A 15 22.34 -2.17 -25.76
CA VAL A 15 21.92 -2.97 -24.61
C VAL A 15 21.53 -2.00 -23.48
N GLY A 16 20.23 -1.83 -23.29
CA GLY A 16 19.69 -0.88 -22.34
C GLY A 16 20.09 -1.22 -20.90
N THR A 17 20.14 -0.18 -20.07
CA THR A 17 20.09 -0.30 -18.61
C THR A 17 18.85 -1.08 -18.15
N THR A 18 18.87 -1.58 -16.92
CA THR A 18 17.73 -2.23 -16.25
C THR A 18 16.41 -1.50 -16.51
N TYR A 19 15.36 -2.25 -16.88
CA TYR A 19 14.01 -1.74 -17.12
C TYR A 19 13.49 -0.95 -15.91
N ASP A 20 13.16 0.32 -16.13
CA ASP A 20 12.74 1.26 -15.07
C ASP A 20 11.22 1.39 -14.95
N GLY A 21 10.44 0.66 -15.77
CA GLY A 21 8.98 0.68 -15.72
C GLY A 21 8.33 1.92 -16.29
N CYS A 22 9.10 2.91 -16.78
CA CYS A 22 8.58 4.23 -17.14
C CYS A 22 9.12 4.79 -18.45
N ALA A 23 10.43 4.67 -18.73
CA ALA A 23 11.09 5.39 -19.83
C ALA A 23 11.35 4.54 -21.08
N GLN A 24 11.04 3.24 -21.05
CA GLN A 24 11.20 2.34 -22.17
C GLN A 24 9.85 2.04 -22.83
N ILE A 25 9.71 2.49 -24.08
CA ILE A 25 8.56 2.17 -24.93
C ILE A 25 8.57 0.67 -25.22
N GLN A 26 7.47 -0.03 -24.91
CA GLN A 26 7.34 -1.47 -25.15
C GLN A 26 6.70 -1.80 -26.49
N THR A 27 5.85 -0.91 -27.00
CA THR A 27 5.23 -1.06 -28.31
C THR A 27 5.08 0.33 -28.95
N PRO A 28 5.37 0.47 -30.25
CA PRO A 28 5.18 1.74 -30.95
C PRO A 28 3.69 2.09 -31.13
N HIS A 29 2.78 1.12 -30.98
CA HIS A 29 1.34 1.33 -31.15
C HIS A 29 0.67 1.94 -29.91
N ASP A 30 1.25 1.70 -28.74
CA ASP A 30 0.82 2.28 -27.47
C ASP A 30 2.08 2.70 -26.69
N PRO A 31 2.56 3.94 -26.91
CA PRO A 31 3.73 4.46 -26.21
C PRO A 31 3.60 4.51 -24.69
N ASP A 32 2.39 4.36 -24.14
CA ASP A 32 2.08 4.37 -22.71
C ASP A 32 2.01 2.95 -22.12
N ALA A 33 1.97 1.91 -22.95
CA ALA A 33 2.05 0.53 -22.51
C ALA A 33 3.39 0.26 -21.80
N ARG A 34 3.31 -0.41 -20.64
CA ARG A 34 4.47 -0.81 -19.85
C ARG A 34 4.47 -2.32 -19.63
N TYR A 35 5.66 -2.90 -19.62
CA TYR A 35 5.86 -4.28 -19.21
C TYR A 35 5.68 -4.35 -17.70
N SER A 36 4.89 -5.32 -17.26
CA SER A 36 4.66 -5.57 -15.85
C SER A 36 4.65 -7.06 -15.58
N LYS A 37 5.13 -7.41 -14.38
CA LYS A 37 5.16 -8.79 -13.88
C LYS A 37 4.54 -8.84 -12.49
N LYS A 38 3.50 -9.66 -12.34
CA LYS A 38 2.85 -9.95 -11.06
C LYS A 38 2.89 -11.45 -10.85
N ARG A 39 3.75 -11.90 -9.92
CA ARG A 39 4.02 -13.33 -9.66
C ARG A 39 4.49 -14.03 -10.95
N VAL A 40 3.67 -14.94 -11.49
CA VAL A 40 3.95 -15.71 -12.71
C VAL A 40 3.35 -15.08 -13.97
N GLN A 41 2.50 -14.05 -13.82
CA GLN A 41 1.88 -13.37 -14.95
C GLN A 41 2.75 -12.20 -15.40
N GLU A 42 2.90 -12.08 -16.71
CA GLU A 42 3.63 -11.02 -17.39
C GLU A 42 2.73 -10.45 -18.47
N TRP A 43 2.73 -9.12 -18.63
CA TRP A 43 1.95 -8.45 -19.66
C TRP A 43 2.61 -7.15 -20.09
N VAL A 44 2.24 -6.67 -21.28
CA VAL A 44 2.57 -5.34 -21.79
C VAL A 44 1.27 -4.57 -21.95
N GLY A 45 1.13 -3.45 -21.23
CA GLY A 45 -0.09 -2.64 -21.24
C GLY A 45 -0.28 -1.86 -19.94
N GLY A 46 -1.52 -1.43 -19.70
CA GLY A 46 -1.94 -0.77 -18.47
C GLY A 46 -2.51 -1.73 -17.42
N LYS A 47 -3.10 -1.14 -16.39
CA LYS A 47 -4.02 -1.78 -15.47
C LYS A 47 -5.27 -0.90 -15.35
N VAL A 48 -6.43 -1.51 -15.20
CA VAL A 48 -7.69 -0.77 -15.06
C VAL A 48 -8.06 -0.69 -13.58
N GLN A 49 -8.42 0.51 -13.15
CA GLN A 49 -9.06 0.74 -11.86
C GLN A 49 -10.55 0.94 -12.11
N VAL A 50 -11.39 0.31 -11.29
CA VAL A 50 -12.84 0.31 -11.44
C VAL A 50 -13.47 0.54 -10.08
N THR A 51 -14.48 1.40 -10.04
CA THR A 51 -15.37 1.56 -8.90
C THR A 51 -16.79 1.24 -9.33
N GLU A 52 -17.51 0.49 -8.51
CA GLU A 52 -18.92 0.20 -8.71
C GLU A 52 -19.73 0.45 -7.43
N THR A 53 -21.04 0.60 -7.57
CA THR A 53 -21.98 0.57 -6.45
C THR A 53 -22.18 -0.86 -5.94
N ASP A 54 -22.48 -0.99 -4.66
CA ASP A 54 -22.79 -2.26 -3.99
C ASP A 54 -23.89 -2.02 -2.93
N ASP A 55 -24.91 -1.27 -3.35
CA ASP A 55 -26.08 -0.96 -2.52
C ASP A 55 -27.01 -2.18 -2.47
N GLU A 56 -27.49 -2.51 -1.27
CA GLU A 56 -28.32 -3.68 -1.04
C GLU A 56 -29.62 -3.62 -1.89
N ASN A 57 -29.92 -4.72 -2.59
CA ASN A 57 -31.07 -4.86 -3.50
C ASN A 57 -31.06 -3.93 -4.73
N GLN A 58 -29.93 -3.32 -5.07
CA GLN A 58 -29.78 -2.50 -6.27
C GLN A 58 -28.81 -3.16 -7.26
N PRO A 59 -28.91 -2.84 -8.57
CA PRO A 59 -27.88 -3.26 -9.52
C PRO A 59 -26.53 -2.60 -9.19
N HIS A 60 -25.45 -3.34 -9.45
CA HIS A 60 -24.10 -2.80 -9.42
C HIS A 60 -23.89 -1.94 -10.66
N LEU A 61 -23.54 -0.67 -10.46
CA LEU A 61 -23.29 0.31 -11.51
C LEU A 61 -21.84 0.77 -11.43
N ILE A 62 -21.13 0.75 -12.55
CA ILE A 62 -19.78 1.32 -12.63
C ILE A 62 -19.90 2.84 -12.51
N THR A 63 -19.25 3.41 -11.50
CA THR A 63 -19.24 4.84 -11.19
C THR A 63 -17.95 5.53 -11.63
N ASP A 64 -16.87 4.77 -11.78
CA ASP A 64 -15.58 5.24 -12.29
C ASP A 64 -14.82 4.09 -12.96
N ILE A 65 -14.15 4.41 -14.07
CA ILE A 65 -13.20 3.51 -14.73
C ILE A 65 -12.01 4.32 -15.25
N ALA A 66 -10.79 3.86 -14.94
CA ALA A 66 -9.58 4.51 -15.40
C ALA A 66 -8.50 3.51 -15.78
N ALA A 67 -7.96 3.65 -17.00
CA ALA A 67 -6.72 3.01 -17.37
C ALA A 67 -5.55 3.74 -16.72
N THR A 68 -4.69 3.00 -16.04
CA THR A 68 -3.50 3.53 -15.37
C THR A 68 -2.27 2.75 -15.79
N CYS A 69 -1.11 3.40 -15.68
CA CYS A 69 0.17 2.74 -15.94
C CYS A 69 0.33 1.51 -15.04
N SER A 70 0.70 0.37 -15.63
CA SER A 70 0.84 -0.90 -14.91
C SER A 70 1.96 -0.89 -13.86
N SER A 71 2.96 0.00 -14.01
CA SER A 71 4.06 0.18 -13.05
C SER A 71 3.70 1.06 -11.84
N HIS A 72 2.59 1.81 -11.89
CA HIS A 72 2.13 2.58 -10.73
C HIS A 72 1.64 1.63 -9.63
N THR A 73 1.78 2.03 -8.38
CA THR A 73 1.24 1.28 -7.24
C THR A 73 -0.25 1.59 -7.04
N ASP A 74 -1.06 0.62 -6.60
CA ASP A 74 -2.52 0.83 -6.46
C ASP A 74 -2.86 1.90 -5.43
N TYR A 75 -2.13 1.98 -4.31
CA TYR A 75 -2.43 2.97 -3.28
C TYR A 75 -2.30 4.42 -3.76
N THR A 76 -1.54 4.72 -4.81
CA THR A 76 -1.43 6.10 -5.34
C THR A 76 -2.61 6.49 -6.21
N ALA A 77 -3.43 5.53 -6.67
CA ALA A 77 -4.57 5.80 -7.55
C ALA A 77 -5.83 6.24 -6.79
N LEU A 78 -5.98 5.83 -5.51
CA LEU A 78 -7.22 6.08 -4.75
C LEU A 78 -7.61 7.57 -4.66
N PRO A 79 -6.69 8.52 -4.40
CA PRO A 79 -7.07 9.93 -4.30
C PRO A 79 -7.69 10.49 -5.59
N GLU A 80 -7.15 10.10 -6.74
CA GLU A 80 -7.67 10.53 -8.04
C GLU A 80 -9.01 9.87 -8.36
N ILE A 81 -9.18 8.60 -7.99
CA ILE A 81 -10.48 7.90 -8.09
C ILE A 81 -11.54 8.64 -7.28
N GLN A 82 -11.26 8.94 -6.00
CA GLN A 82 -12.20 9.66 -5.14
C GLN A 82 -12.49 11.08 -5.64
N ALA A 83 -11.51 11.76 -6.24
CA ALA A 83 -11.73 13.06 -6.88
C ALA A 83 -12.74 12.97 -8.04
N ARG A 84 -12.58 11.99 -8.94
CA ARG A 84 -13.53 11.77 -10.05
C ARG A 84 -14.91 11.35 -9.54
N LEU A 85 -15.00 10.48 -8.53
CA LEU A 85 -16.28 10.12 -7.91
C LEU A 85 -17.00 11.35 -7.34
N LYS A 86 -16.25 12.28 -6.74
CA LYS A 86 -16.81 13.54 -6.25
C LYS A 86 -17.32 14.42 -7.39
N GLU A 87 -16.57 14.53 -8.48
CA GLU A 87 -16.99 15.27 -9.69
C GLU A 87 -18.25 14.66 -10.32
N HIS A 88 -18.37 13.34 -10.31
CA HIS A 88 -19.52 12.58 -10.79
C HIS A 88 -20.71 12.57 -9.80
N LEU A 89 -20.60 13.25 -8.65
CA LEU A 89 -21.61 13.26 -7.58
C LEU A 89 -21.98 11.86 -7.06
N CYS A 90 -21.01 10.93 -7.05
CA CYS A 90 -21.17 9.54 -6.61
C CYS A 90 -20.16 9.15 -5.52
N LEU A 91 -19.72 10.14 -4.72
CA LEU A 91 -18.82 9.89 -3.60
C LEU A 91 -19.50 9.01 -2.54
N PRO A 92 -18.93 7.85 -2.17
CA PRO A 92 -19.60 6.93 -1.25
C PRO A 92 -19.32 7.27 0.21
N SER A 93 -20.25 6.95 1.11
CA SER A 93 -20.01 7.02 2.55
C SER A 93 -19.10 5.90 3.06
N LYS A 94 -19.12 4.74 2.39
CA LYS A 94 -18.24 3.59 2.62
C LYS A 94 -17.62 3.13 1.31
N GLN A 95 -16.32 2.90 1.29
CA GLN A 95 -15.62 2.41 0.11
C GLN A 95 -14.86 1.12 0.44
N TYR A 96 -15.31 0.01 -0.11
CA TYR A 96 -14.65 -1.29 0.03
C TYR A 96 -13.53 -1.42 -0.99
N ALA A 97 -12.33 -1.79 -0.54
CA ALA A 97 -11.16 -1.88 -1.40
C ALA A 97 -10.28 -3.09 -1.08
N ASP A 98 -9.45 -3.50 -2.04
CA ASP A 98 -8.36 -4.45 -1.79
C ASP A 98 -7.29 -3.81 -0.89
N SER A 99 -6.55 -4.65 -0.19
CA SER A 99 -5.38 -4.34 0.60
C SER A 99 -4.35 -3.44 -0.08
N GLY A 100 -4.25 -3.49 -1.42
CA GLY A 100 -3.39 -2.60 -2.19
C GLY A 100 -3.75 -1.11 -2.05
N TYR A 101 -4.98 -0.80 -1.66
CA TYR A 101 -5.48 0.57 -1.45
C TYR A 101 -5.47 1.01 0.01
N VAL A 102 -5.40 0.08 0.96
CA VAL A 102 -5.50 0.38 2.39
C VAL A 102 -4.13 0.75 2.95
N SER A 103 -3.81 2.03 2.86
CA SER A 103 -2.58 2.62 3.40
C SER A 103 -2.90 3.74 4.40
N GLY A 104 -1.96 4.05 5.29
CA GLY A 104 -2.13 5.17 6.23
C GLY A 104 -2.47 6.52 5.54
N PRO A 105 -1.75 6.92 4.48
CA PRO A 105 -2.11 8.10 3.69
C PRO A 105 -3.50 8.05 3.09
N ASN A 106 -3.93 6.90 2.56
CA ASN A 106 -5.26 6.74 1.98
C ASN A 106 -6.37 6.77 3.05
N LEU A 107 -6.17 6.14 4.21
CA LEU A 107 -7.09 6.25 5.34
C LEU A 107 -7.24 7.73 5.77
N ALA A 108 -6.13 8.47 5.84
CA ALA A 108 -6.17 9.90 6.17
C ALA A 108 -6.82 10.77 5.09
N HIS A 109 -6.68 10.38 3.82
CA HIS A 109 -7.28 11.07 2.69
C HIS A 109 -8.78 10.81 2.61
N SER A 110 -9.21 9.55 2.67
CA SER A 110 -10.63 9.16 2.70
C SER A 110 -11.39 9.80 3.85
N ALA A 111 -10.81 9.79 5.06
CA ALA A 111 -11.44 10.41 6.22
C ALA A 111 -11.69 11.93 6.06
N ARG A 112 -10.82 12.64 5.35
CA ARG A 112 -11.02 14.08 5.02
C ARG A 112 -12.15 14.32 4.03
N GLN A 113 -12.56 13.28 3.32
CA GLN A 113 -13.71 13.30 2.41
C GLN A 113 -14.95 12.64 3.03
N GLU A 114 -14.92 12.32 4.32
CA GLU A 114 -16.00 11.62 5.04
C GLU A 114 -16.28 10.21 4.50
N ILE A 115 -15.27 9.58 3.88
CA ILE A 115 -15.35 8.22 3.35
C ILE A 115 -14.76 7.25 4.37
N ASP A 116 -15.56 6.26 4.78
CA ASP A 116 -15.07 5.10 5.51
C ASP A 116 -14.39 4.11 4.55
N LEU A 117 -13.07 4.14 4.48
CA LEU A 117 -12.29 3.23 3.65
C LEU A 117 -12.12 1.87 4.36
N ILE A 118 -12.69 0.83 3.76
CA ILE A 118 -12.80 -0.50 4.35
C ILE A 118 -12.02 -1.50 3.50
N GLY A 119 -11.04 -2.16 4.11
CA GLY A 119 -10.33 -3.26 3.47
C GLY A 119 -9.20 -3.80 4.33
N PRO A 120 -8.52 -4.87 3.88
CA PRO A 120 -7.49 -5.54 4.67
C PRO A 120 -6.27 -4.65 4.85
N ALA A 121 -5.92 -4.35 6.11
CA ALA A 121 -4.78 -3.51 6.46
C ALA A 121 -3.60 -4.40 6.87
N PHE A 122 -2.91 -5.01 5.92
CA PHE A 122 -1.86 -5.99 6.24
C PHE A 122 -0.65 -5.39 6.98
N ALA A 123 -0.06 -6.21 7.84
CA ALA A 123 1.21 -5.93 8.50
C ALA A 123 2.34 -5.82 7.46
N VAL A 124 3.26 -4.89 7.68
CA VAL A 124 4.48 -4.82 6.85
C VAL A 124 5.32 -6.06 7.15
N ILE A 125 5.60 -6.86 6.12
CA ILE A 125 6.55 -7.97 6.23
C ILE A 125 7.91 -7.37 6.62
N SER A 126 8.38 -7.72 7.80
CA SER A 126 9.64 -7.24 8.37
C SER A 126 10.61 -8.41 8.53
N ARG A 127 11.88 -8.13 8.80
CA ARG A 127 12.81 -9.22 9.15
C ARG A 127 12.32 -9.97 10.39
N GLN A 128 11.69 -9.28 11.33
CA GLN A 128 11.16 -9.88 12.55
C GLN A 128 9.93 -10.75 12.30
N SER A 129 9.11 -10.45 11.29
CA SER A 129 7.99 -11.34 10.96
C SER A 129 8.43 -12.69 10.39
N LYS A 130 9.73 -12.86 10.06
CA LYS A 130 10.32 -14.13 9.63
C LYS A 130 10.98 -14.91 10.78
N ILE A 131 11.05 -14.33 11.97
CA ILE A 131 11.61 -14.98 13.16
C ILE A 131 10.47 -15.69 13.90
N PRO A 132 10.64 -16.94 14.38
CA PRO A 132 9.66 -17.59 15.25
C PRO A 132 9.33 -16.71 16.46
N GLN A 133 8.05 -16.38 16.61
CA GLN A 133 7.56 -15.45 17.65
C GLN A 133 8.27 -14.08 17.63
N GLY A 134 8.74 -13.64 16.46
CA GLY A 134 9.46 -12.39 16.31
C GLY A 134 8.59 -11.18 16.66
N ILE A 135 9.23 -10.16 17.23
CA ILE A 135 8.57 -8.93 17.68
C ILE A 135 8.61 -7.91 16.54
N THR A 136 7.48 -7.74 15.86
CA THR A 136 7.25 -6.76 14.82
C THR A 136 6.90 -5.40 15.42
N THR A 137 6.73 -4.38 14.58
CA THR A 137 6.33 -3.03 15.01
C THR A 137 4.95 -3.03 15.70
N GLU A 138 4.09 -3.99 15.42
CA GLU A 138 2.71 -4.02 15.94
C GLU A 138 2.64 -4.35 17.43
N GLN A 139 3.67 -4.97 18.00
CA GLN A 139 3.76 -5.17 19.44
C GLN A 139 4.35 -3.97 20.19
N PHE A 140 4.72 -2.89 19.49
CA PHE A 140 5.15 -1.64 20.13
C PHE A 140 3.95 -0.72 20.31
N ILE A 141 3.92 -0.03 21.44
CA ILE A 141 2.99 1.08 21.66
C ILE A 141 3.66 2.32 21.09
N ILE A 142 3.06 2.93 20.07
CA ILE A 142 3.62 4.11 19.40
C ILE A 142 2.60 5.24 19.49
N ASP A 143 2.92 6.25 20.29
CA ASP A 143 2.13 7.47 20.41
C ASP A 143 2.85 8.60 19.69
N LEU A 144 2.37 8.94 18.49
CA LEU A 144 2.94 10.02 17.70
C LEU A 144 2.55 11.41 18.23
N VAL A 145 1.47 11.51 19.00
CA VAL A 145 1.02 12.79 19.58
C VAL A 145 1.89 13.15 20.78
N LYS A 146 2.13 12.19 21.67
CA LYS A 146 3.05 12.36 22.81
C LYS A 146 4.52 12.21 22.45
N GLY A 147 4.81 11.71 21.24
CA GLY A 147 6.16 11.52 20.74
C GLY A 147 6.93 10.45 21.51
N HIS A 148 6.35 9.27 21.71
CA HIS A 148 7.08 8.14 22.29
C HIS A 148 6.75 6.80 21.65
N ALA A 149 7.70 5.86 21.75
CA ALA A 149 7.51 4.46 21.44
C ALA A 149 7.93 3.59 22.64
N ILE A 150 7.10 2.62 23.00
CA ILE A 150 7.32 1.68 24.10
C ILE A 150 7.42 0.27 23.54
N CYS A 151 8.48 -0.45 23.89
CA CYS A 151 8.68 -1.83 23.47
C CYS A 151 7.97 -2.84 24.39
N PRO A 152 7.79 -4.10 23.97
CA PRO A 152 7.18 -5.14 24.81
C PRO A 152 7.90 -5.42 26.14
N ALA A 153 9.18 -5.06 26.25
CA ALA A 153 9.94 -5.15 27.51
C ALA A 153 9.76 -3.91 28.41
N GLY A 154 8.92 -2.95 28.03
CA GLY A 154 8.60 -1.75 28.81
C GLY A 154 9.54 -0.55 28.62
N HIS A 155 10.62 -0.68 27.83
CA HIS A 155 11.49 0.46 27.55
C HIS A 155 10.77 1.49 26.66
N SER A 156 10.92 2.77 27.00
CA SER A 156 10.33 3.89 26.26
C SER A 156 11.42 4.78 25.67
N VAL A 157 11.19 5.29 24.46
CA VAL A 157 12.07 6.24 23.78
C VAL A 157 11.27 7.34 23.12
N GLN A 158 11.88 8.52 23.03
CA GLN A 158 11.40 9.62 22.18
C GLN A 158 11.94 9.47 20.75
N PRO A 159 11.34 10.13 19.75
CA PRO A 159 11.87 10.09 18.40
C PRO A 159 13.25 10.75 18.35
N ASP A 160 14.20 10.12 17.66
CA ASP A 160 15.56 10.66 17.49
C ASP A 160 15.72 11.41 16.16
N PHE A 161 14.76 11.26 15.25
CA PHE A 161 14.78 11.87 13.94
C PHE A 161 13.38 11.87 13.30
N GLY A 162 13.09 12.89 12.51
CA GLY A 162 11.85 13.01 11.74
C GLY A 162 12.11 13.66 10.39
N TRP A 163 11.35 13.25 9.37
CA TRP A 163 11.31 13.91 8.07
C TRP A 163 9.87 13.89 7.54
N THR A 164 9.63 14.52 6.39
CA THR A 164 8.30 14.65 5.81
C THR A 164 7.57 13.30 5.75
N GLY A 165 6.51 13.17 6.55
CA GLY A 165 5.64 12.00 6.60
C GLY A 165 6.15 10.79 7.38
N LYS A 166 7.34 10.82 8.03
CA LYS A 166 7.88 9.69 8.81
C LYS A 166 8.62 10.12 10.07
N VAL A 167 8.57 9.26 11.08
CA VAL A 167 9.22 9.44 12.38
C VAL A 167 10.06 8.21 12.70
N ARG A 168 11.25 8.41 13.25
CA ARG A 168 12.16 7.36 13.68
C ARG A 168 12.30 7.33 15.20
N PHE A 169 12.23 6.12 15.74
CA PHE A 169 12.52 5.81 17.15
C PHE A 169 13.68 4.82 17.21
N ARG A 170 14.73 5.18 17.94
CA ARG A 170 15.90 4.31 18.14
C ARG A 170 16.01 3.93 19.61
N PHE A 171 15.96 2.64 19.88
CA PHE A 171 16.22 2.09 21.20
C PHE A 171 17.74 2.00 21.43
N PRO A 172 18.25 2.41 22.61
CA PRO A 172 19.67 2.37 22.91
C PRO A 172 20.27 0.96 22.76
N ASP A 173 21.50 0.90 22.26
CA ASP A 173 22.19 -0.36 21.99
C ASP A 173 22.40 -1.17 23.27
N GLU A 174 22.85 -0.52 24.35
CA GLU A 174 23.06 -1.18 25.66
C GLU A 174 21.78 -1.80 26.23
N VAL A 175 20.66 -1.08 26.16
CA VAL A 175 19.35 -1.54 26.63
C VAL A 175 18.90 -2.75 25.83
N CYS A 176 19.02 -2.67 24.51
CA CYS A 176 18.69 -3.79 23.63
C CYS A 176 19.69 -4.95 23.70
N ALA A 177 20.94 -4.73 24.09
CA ALA A 177 21.95 -5.77 24.26
C ALA A 177 21.68 -6.61 25.52
N ALA A 178 21.28 -5.97 26.61
CA ALA A 178 20.93 -6.62 27.88
C ALA A 178 19.49 -7.21 27.90
N CYS A 179 18.65 -6.88 26.92
CA CYS A 179 17.24 -7.29 26.90
C CYS A 179 17.05 -8.78 26.58
N ALA A 180 16.30 -9.50 27.41
CA ALA A 180 15.96 -10.92 27.20
C ALA A 180 15.19 -11.18 25.88
N LEU A 181 14.49 -10.17 25.34
CA LEU A 181 13.74 -10.27 24.09
C LEU A 181 14.59 -10.02 22.84
N ARG A 182 15.89 -9.73 22.98
CA ARG A 182 16.77 -9.32 21.88
C ARG A 182 16.74 -10.28 20.69
N SER A 183 16.83 -11.59 20.94
CA SER A 183 16.86 -12.63 19.89
C SER A 183 15.61 -12.64 19.00
N ARG A 184 14.47 -12.17 19.52
CA ARG A 184 13.19 -12.07 18.81
C ARG A 184 12.92 -10.67 18.26
N CYS A 185 13.59 -9.64 18.77
CA CYS A 185 13.32 -8.23 18.47
C CYS A 185 14.34 -7.59 17.50
N CYS A 186 15.63 -7.90 17.68
CA CYS A 186 16.74 -7.31 16.96
C CYS A 186 17.33 -8.31 15.96
N THR A 187 17.65 -7.87 14.75
CA THR A 187 18.20 -8.72 13.67
C THR A 187 19.65 -8.39 13.33
N GLY A 188 20.33 -7.56 14.12
CA GLY A 188 21.68 -7.10 13.84
C GLY A 188 22.42 -6.70 15.12
N LYS A 189 23.60 -6.09 14.95
CA LYS A 189 24.44 -5.64 16.07
C LYS A 189 23.82 -4.50 16.88
N TRP A 190 23.11 -3.60 16.21
CA TRP A 190 22.48 -2.43 16.81
C TRP A 190 21.15 -2.73 17.49
N GLY A 191 20.71 -1.81 18.33
CA GLY A 191 19.41 -1.79 18.98
C GLY A 191 18.26 -1.65 17.98
N ARG A 192 17.05 -1.84 18.50
CA ARG A 192 15.82 -1.78 17.71
C ARG A 192 15.64 -0.37 17.15
N THR A 193 15.36 -0.27 15.86
CA THR A 193 14.95 0.99 15.22
C THR A 193 13.57 0.80 14.59
N LEU A 194 12.65 1.72 14.87
CA LEU A 194 11.33 1.79 14.24
C LEU A 194 11.28 3.03 13.36
N CYS A 195 10.81 2.87 12.11
CA CYS A 195 10.46 3.97 11.24
C CYS A 195 8.98 3.82 10.88
N VAL A 196 8.16 4.78 11.30
CA VAL A 196 6.71 4.75 11.06
C VAL A 196 6.26 5.99 10.33
N GLY A 197 5.19 5.88 9.53
CA GLY A 197 4.57 7.05 8.91
C GLY A 197 3.80 7.89 9.93
N THR A 198 3.60 9.17 9.67
CA THR A 198 2.79 10.06 10.51
C THR A 198 1.33 9.60 10.61
N THR A 199 0.84 8.87 9.62
CA THR A 199 -0.49 8.25 9.58
C THR A 199 -0.54 6.85 10.21
N TYR A 200 0.51 6.42 10.91
CA TYR A 200 0.55 5.10 11.55
C TYR A 200 -0.60 4.82 12.52
N PRO A 201 -1.09 5.79 13.34
CA PRO A 201 -2.24 5.57 14.22
C PRO A 201 -3.51 5.13 13.45
N LEU A 202 -3.75 5.68 12.26
CA LEU A 202 -4.89 5.29 11.43
C LEU A 202 -4.75 3.84 10.94
N LEU A 203 -3.53 3.44 10.56
CA LEU A 203 -3.27 2.07 10.14
C LEU A 203 -3.42 1.08 11.30
N GLN A 204 -3.00 1.48 12.51
CA GLN A 204 -3.19 0.69 13.71
C GLN A 204 -4.68 0.53 14.06
N ALA A 205 -5.46 1.63 13.98
CA ALA A 205 -6.90 1.59 14.18
C ALA A 205 -7.60 0.69 13.14
N ALA A 206 -7.21 0.79 11.86
CA ALA A 206 -7.73 -0.09 10.81
C ALA A 206 -7.43 -1.57 11.10
N ARG A 207 -6.22 -1.88 11.59
CA ARG A 207 -5.83 -3.25 11.98
C ARG A 207 -6.61 -3.77 13.19
N GLN A 208 -6.86 -2.92 14.19
CA GLN A 208 -7.68 -3.29 15.34
C GLN A 208 -9.12 -3.54 14.90
N ARG A 209 -9.68 -2.67 14.06
CA ARG A 209 -11.01 -2.83 13.48
C ARG A 209 -11.10 -4.13 12.67
N GLN A 210 -10.10 -4.45 11.85
CA GLN A 210 -10.12 -5.66 11.01
C GLN A 210 -10.14 -6.97 11.81
N ALA A 211 -9.64 -6.95 13.04
CA ALA A 211 -9.63 -8.12 13.91
C ALA A 211 -11.02 -8.47 14.47
N THR A 212 -11.96 -7.52 14.44
CA THR A 212 -13.32 -7.70 14.95
C THR A 212 -14.15 -8.58 14.03
N GLU A 213 -15.05 -9.39 14.61
CA GLU A 213 -15.98 -10.21 13.81
C GLU A 213 -16.93 -9.34 12.97
N ALA A 214 -17.38 -8.20 13.52
CA ALA A 214 -18.23 -7.27 12.78
C ALA A 214 -17.57 -6.80 11.47
N PHE A 215 -16.28 -6.45 11.50
CA PHE A 215 -15.57 -6.08 10.28
C PHE A 215 -15.43 -7.25 9.31
N LYS A 216 -15.10 -8.45 9.80
CA LYS A 216 -14.95 -9.63 8.94
C LYS A 216 -16.26 -9.94 8.23
N THR A 217 -17.37 -9.98 8.96
CA THR A 217 -18.70 -10.22 8.38
C THR A 217 -19.06 -9.16 7.35
N ASP A 218 -18.89 -7.87 7.67
CA ASP A 218 -19.18 -6.75 6.77
C ASP A 218 -18.29 -6.81 5.51
N TYR A 219 -16.98 -6.94 5.67
CA TYR A 219 -16.06 -7.02 4.53
C TYR A 219 -16.31 -8.26 3.66
N HIS A 220 -16.59 -9.43 4.26
CA HIS A 220 -16.91 -10.65 3.50
C HIS A 220 -18.20 -10.54 2.70
N LYS A 221 -19.20 -9.78 3.17
CA LYS A 221 -20.44 -9.52 2.43
C LYS A 221 -20.17 -8.75 1.12
N HIS A 222 -19.25 -7.79 1.15
CA HIS A 222 -19.04 -6.82 0.07
C HIS A 222 -17.81 -7.14 -0.83
N ARG A 223 -16.88 -7.98 -0.36
CA ARG A 223 -15.64 -8.31 -1.09
C ARG A 223 -15.88 -8.93 -2.46
N SER A 224 -16.99 -9.61 -2.68
CA SER A 224 -17.32 -10.19 -4.00
C SER A 224 -17.42 -9.14 -5.09
N GLY A 225 -17.89 -7.91 -4.80
CA GLY A 225 -17.89 -6.81 -5.78
C GLY A 225 -16.47 -6.37 -6.16
N VAL A 226 -15.56 -6.31 -5.18
CA VAL A 226 -14.15 -5.93 -5.37
C VAL A 226 -13.43 -6.83 -6.38
N GLU A 227 -13.70 -8.14 -6.38
CA GLU A 227 -13.03 -9.12 -7.25
C GLU A 227 -13.87 -9.49 -8.49
N GLY A 228 -15.20 -9.48 -8.36
CA GLY A 228 -16.13 -9.90 -9.41
C GLY A 228 -16.16 -8.97 -10.61
N CYS A 229 -16.20 -7.65 -10.39
CA CYS A 229 -16.25 -6.66 -11.46
C CYS A 229 -15.05 -6.75 -12.40
N LEU A 230 -13.84 -6.83 -11.83
CA LEU A 230 -12.60 -7.00 -12.58
C LEU A 230 -12.58 -8.33 -13.34
N SER A 231 -13.09 -9.42 -12.75
CA SER A 231 -13.15 -10.71 -13.45
C SER A 231 -14.06 -10.66 -14.67
N SER A 232 -15.20 -9.97 -14.61
CA SER A 232 -16.12 -9.81 -15.74
C SER A 232 -15.48 -8.99 -16.87
N LEU A 233 -14.82 -7.88 -16.54
CA LEU A 233 -14.16 -7.01 -17.52
C LEU A 233 -12.99 -7.68 -18.25
N VAL A 234 -12.30 -8.62 -17.59
CA VAL A 234 -11.17 -9.34 -18.20
C VAL A 234 -11.63 -10.53 -19.05
N ARG A 235 -12.77 -11.16 -18.73
CA ARG A 235 -13.20 -12.41 -19.39
C ARG A 235 -14.13 -12.22 -20.59
N GLY A 236 -14.87 -11.10 -20.66
CA GLY A 236 -15.85 -10.84 -21.71
C GLY A 236 -17.16 -11.58 -21.49
#